data_AF-A0A2V8IKS3-F1
#
_entry.id   AF-A0A2V8IKS3-F1
#
_cell.length_a   1.000
_cell.length_b   1.000
_cell.length_c   1.000
_cell.angle_alpha   90.00
_cell.angle_beta   90.00
_cell.angle_gamma   90.00
#
_symmetry.space_group_name_H-M   'P 1'
#
loop_
_entity.id
_entity.type
_entity.pdbx_description
1 polymer ?
#
loop_
_entity_poly.entity_id
_entity_poly.type
_entity_poly.pdbx_seq_one_letter_code
_entity_poly.pdbx_strand_id
1 'polypeptide(L)'
;MLELDYTNVLEEAVHNHGIPKIAFQKAADSSKQVVEAIHQAHTSGKLGFGDVPSDEDAVKGVVDFAQSHAYPNVLLLGIGGSALGPAALDAGLNRPNSGKRLTVLDNIDPDFIRDSLDAISPQETIVNVIAKSGVTAETMATFAVVRKWMI
;
A
#
# COMPACT_ATOMS: atom_id res chain seq x y z
N MET A 1 2.13 -17.48 -10.70
CA MET A 1 3.44 -17.01 -11.17
C MET A 1 3.18 -15.74 -11.95
N LEU A 2 3.90 -14.65 -11.65
CA LEU A 2 3.78 -13.42 -12.45
C LEU A 2 4.58 -13.62 -13.74
N GLU A 3 3.99 -13.24 -14.87
CA GLU A 3 4.63 -13.29 -16.18
C GLU A 3 4.76 -11.87 -16.72
N LEU A 4 5.96 -11.52 -17.21
CA LEU A 4 6.20 -10.25 -17.86
C LEU A 4 6.19 -10.46 -19.38
N ASP A 5 5.06 -10.15 -20.01
CA ASP A 5 4.96 -10.09 -21.46
C ASP A 5 5.21 -8.66 -21.96
N TYR A 6 6.36 -8.45 -22.59
CA TYR A 6 6.75 -7.18 -23.19
C TYR A 6 6.64 -7.20 -24.73
N THR A 7 5.93 -8.16 -25.32
CA THR A 7 5.80 -8.30 -26.77
C THR A 7 5.31 -7.02 -27.44
N ASN A 8 4.31 -6.36 -26.84
CA ASN A 8 3.68 -5.17 -27.42
C ASN A 8 4.50 -3.87 -27.31
N VAL A 9 5.69 -3.91 -26.69
CA VAL A 9 6.63 -2.78 -26.74
C VAL A 9 7.71 -2.95 -27.82
N LEU A 10 7.78 -4.11 -28.48
CA LEU A 10 8.81 -4.45 -29.46
C LEU A 10 8.48 -3.96 -30.87
N GLU A 11 9.51 -3.62 -31.64
CA GLU A 11 9.37 -3.22 -33.05
C GLU A 11 8.75 -4.33 -33.92
N GLU A 12 8.92 -5.62 -33.57
CA GLU A 12 8.28 -6.71 -34.29
C GLU A 12 6.76 -6.70 -34.15
N ALA A 13 6.22 -6.12 -33.07
CA ALA A 13 4.78 -6.05 -32.81
C ALA A 13 4.15 -4.72 -33.28
N VAL A 14 4.87 -3.60 -33.17
CA VAL A 14 4.33 -2.25 -33.46
C VAL A 14 5.14 -1.45 -34.50
N HIS A 15 6.00 -2.14 -35.26
CA HIS A 15 6.80 -1.60 -36.36
C HIS A 15 7.66 -0.40 -35.92
N ASN A 16 7.65 0.70 -36.69
CA ASN A 16 8.51 1.87 -36.52
C ASN A 16 8.27 2.66 -35.21
N HIS A 17 7.31 2.25 -34.38
CA HIS A 17 7.02 2.84 -33.08
C HIS A 17 7.50 2.00 -31.89
N GLY A 18 8.06 0.81 -32.16
CA GLY A 18 8.50 -0.12 -31.13
C GLY A 18 9.97 0.03 -30.79
N ILE A 19 10.37 -0.59 -29.68
CA ILE A 19 11.74 -0.62 -29.22
C ILE A 19 12.45 -1.83 -29.86
N PRO A 20 13.58 -1.65 -30.55
CA PRO A 20 14.31 -2.76 -31.14
C PRO A 20 14.90 -3.65 -30.04
N LYS A 21 14.90 -4.98 -30.23
CA LYS A 21 15.41 -5.93 -29.21
C LYS A 21 16.84 -5.63 -28.75
N ILE A 22 17.69 -5.11 -29.64
CA ILE A 22 19.08 -4.73 -29.30
C ILE A 22 19.14 -3.61 -28.25
N ALA A 23 18.12 -2.75 -28.16
CA ALA A 23 18.06 -1.71 -27.14
C ALA A 23 17.81 -2.29 -25.75
N PHE A 24 16.99 -3.35 -25.62
CA PHE A 24 16.82 -4.07 -24.36
C PHE A 24 18.11 -4.74 -23.90
N GLN A 25 18.84 -5.37 -24.82
CA GLN A 25 20.13 -5.99 -24.49
C GLN A 25 21.14 -4.95 -23.99
N LYS A 26 21.26 -3.80 -24.68
CA LYS A 26 22.11 -2.69 -24.25
C LYS A 26 21.68 -2.12 -22.89
N ALA A 27 20.37 -1.95 -22.68
CA ALA A 27 19.83 -1.49 -21.41
C ALA A 27 20.18 -2.46 -20.29
N ALA A 28 19.98 -3.77 -20.49
CA ALA A 28 20.32 -4.82 -19.54
C ALA A 28 21.82 -4.80 -19.19
N ASP A 29 22.70 -4.64 -20.18
CA ASP A 29 24.14 -4.53 -19.95
C ASP A 29 24.50 -3.27 -19.15
N SER A 30 23.90 -2.14 -19.50
CA SER A 30 24.15 -0.86 -18.80
C SER A 30 23.58 -0.83 -17.38
N SER A 31 22.51 -1.57 -17.10
CA SER A 31 21.85 -1.59 -15.80
C SER A 31 22.49 -2.56 -14.81
N LYS A 32 23.41 -3.45 -15.23
CA LYS A 32 24.05 -4.45 -14.35
C LYS A 32 24.61 -3.85 -13.07
N GLN A 33 25.30 -2.71 -13.18
CA GLN A 33 25.89 -2.03 -12.02
C GLN A 33 24.82 -1.50 -11.06
N VAL A 34 23.67 -1.04 -11.57
CA VAL A 34 22.54 -0.57 -10.76
C VAL A 34 21.85 -1.73 -10.05
N VAL A 35 21.61 -2.83 -10.76
CA VAL A 35 21.03 -4.06 -10.19
C VAL A 35 21.90 -4.59 -9.06
N GLU A 36 23.22 -4.67 -9.29
CA GLU A 36 24.19 -5.06 -8.26
C GLU A 36 24.20 -4.09 -7.08
N ALA A 37 24.17 -2.77 -7.32
CA ALA A 37 24.11 -1.79 -6.24
C ALA A 37 22.84 -1.91 -5.39
N ILE A 38 21.70 -2.24 -5.99
CA ILE A 38 20.45 -2.50 -5.25
C ILE A 38 20.59 -3.77 -4.41
N HIS A 39 21.14 -4.87 -4.96
CA HIS A 39 21.41 -6.09 -4.20
C HIS A 39 22.36 -5.84 -3.03
N GLN A 40 23.44 -5.08 -3.24
CA GLN A 40 24.38 -4.72 -2.19
C GLN A 40 23.72 -3.84 -1.12
N ALA A 41 22.88 -2.88 -1.52
CA ALA A 41 22.15 -2.04 -0.59
C ALA A 41 21.12 -2.84 0.24
N HIS A 42 20.47 -3.84 -0.35
CA HIS A 42 19.59 -4.77 0.37
C HIS A 42 20.37 -5.65 1.35
N THR A 43 21.38 -6.39 0.86
CA THR A 43 22.21 -7.29 1.69
C THR A 43 23.01 -6.60 2.79
N SER A 44 23.35 -5.31 2.63
CA SER A 44 23.98 -4.49 3.67
C SER A 44 22.98 -3.85 4.66
N GLY A 45 21.67 -4.12 4.51
CA GLY A 45 20.62 -3.60 5.38
C GLY A 45 20.22 -2.14 5.13
N LYS A 46 20.73 -1.49 4.08
CA LYS A 46 20.36 -0.11 3.72
C LYS A 46 18.96 -0.03 3.08
N LEU A 47 18.50 -1.11 2.45
CA LEU A 47 17.15 -1.23 1.88
C LEU A 47 16.36 -2.31 2.61
N GLY A 48 15.75 -1.95 3.74
CA GLY A 48 15.02 -2.91 4.58
C GLY A 48 13.68 -3.41 4.02
N PHE A 49 13.14 -2.80 2.96
CA PHE A 49 11.85 -3.23 2.39
C PHE A 49 11.92 -4.61 1.72
N GLY A 50 13.12 -5.04 1.29
CA GLY A 50 13.32 -6.33 0.62
C GLY A 50 13.10 -7.54 1.53
N ASP A 51 13.27 -7.36 2.85
CA ASP A 51 13.15 -8.43 3.85
C ASP A 51 11.73 -8.55 4.42
N VAL A 52 10.88 -7.55 4.20
CA VAL A 52 9.51 -7.48 4.73
C VAL A 52 8.67 -8.73 4.38
N PRO A 53 8.70 -9.28 3.15
CA PRO A 53 7.93 -10.49 2.83
C PRO A 53 8.35 -11.74 3.61
N SER A 54 9.59 -11.76 4.14
CA SER A 54 10.15 -12.88 4.91
C SER A 54 10.19 -12.63 6.42
N ASP A 55 9.68 -11.49 6.91
CA ASP A 55 9.62 -11.18 8.33
C ASP A 55 8.45 -11.92 8.99
N GLU A 56 8.67 -13.18 9.35
CA GLU A 56 7.65 -14.06 9.94
C GLU A 56 7.14 -13.53 11.29
N ASP A 57 8.00 -12.89 12.08
CA ASP A 57 7.63 -12.33 13.38
C ASP A 57 6.69 -11.13 13.22
N ALA A 58 7.00 -10.20 12.29
CA ALA A 58 6.12 -9.08 11.97
C ALA A 58 4.77 -9.56 11.44
N VAL A 59 4.77 -10.53 10.51
CA VAL A 59 3.54 -11.12 9.97
C VAL A 59 2.72 -11.76 11.08
N LYS A 60 3.35 -12.56 11.94
CA LYS A 60 2.68 -13.21 13.07
C LYS A 60 2.05 -12.16 14.00
N GLY A 61 2.79 -11.12 14.36
CA GLY A 61 2.29 -10.04 15.22
C GLY A 61 1.06 -9.34 14.66
N VAL A 62 1.05 -9.02 13.36
CA VAL A 62 -0.09 -8.40 12.70
C VAL A 62 -1.29 -9.35 12.63
N VAL A 63 -1.07 -10.63 12.34
CA VAL A 63 -2.13 -11.64 12.27
C VAL A 63 -2.77 -11.86 13.65
N ASP A 64 -1.97 -12.04 14.70
CA ASP A 64 -2.46 -12.21 16.07
C ASP A 64 -3.28 -10.98 16.52
N PHE A 65 -2.81 -9.77 16.20
CA PHE A 65 -3.53 -8.53 16.48
C PHE A 65 -4.88 -8.47 15.75
N ALA A 66 -4.88 -8.77 14.45
CA ALA A 66 -6.11 -8.74 13.64
C ALA A 66 -7.14 -9.78 14.10
N GLN A 67 -6.70 -10.97 14.54
CA GLN A 67 -7.57 -12.01 15.08
C GLN A 67 -8.18 -11.63 16.44
N SER A 68 -7.40 -10.99 17.32
CA SER A 68 -7.88 -10.54 18.63
C SER A 68 -8.74 -9.27 18.57
N HIS A 69 -8.64 -8.49 17.49
CA HIS A 69 -9.37 -7.24 17.28
C HIS A 69 -10.22 -7.31 16.00
N ALA A 70 -11.06 -8.34 15.91
CA ALA A 70 -11.86 -8.61 14.73
C ALA A 70 -13.09 -7.68 14.62
N TYR A 71 -12.89 -6.45 14.13
CA TYR A 71 -13.98 -5.51 13.84
C TYR A 71 -14.51 -5.68 12.40
N PRO A 72 -15.81 -5.45 12.14
CA PRO A 72 -16.34 -5.45 10.77
C PRO A 72 -15.87 -4.21 9.98
N ASN A 73 -15.59 -3.10 10.65
CA ASN A 73 -15.09 -1.88 10.01
C ASN A 73 -13.66 -1.56 10.45
N VAL A 74 -12.80 -1.28 9.48
CA VAL A 74 -11.45 -0.74 9.69
C VAL A 74 -11.42 0.65 9.08
N LEU A 75 -11.18 1.66 9.90
CA LEU A 75 -11.00 3.04 9.46
C LEU A 75 -9.52 3.39 9.52
N LEU A 76 -8.88 3.50 8.36
CA LEU A 76 -7.46 3.83 8.25
C LEU A 76 -7.27 5.33 8.02
N LEU A 77 -6.45 5.96 8.86
CA LEU A 77 -6.07 7.37 8.73
C LEU A 77 -4.60 7.44 8.32
N GLY A 78 -4.33 7.95 7.13
CA GLY A 78 -2.98 8.01 6.57
C GLY A 78 -3.03 8.63 5.18
N ILE A 79 -1.90 9.10 4.65
CA ILE A 79 -1.83 9.71 3.32
C ILE A 79 -0.58 9.24 2.58
N GLY A 80 -0.65 9.19 1.25
CA GLY A 80 0.45 8.74 0.41
C GLY A 80 0.83 7.29 0.69
N GLY A 81 2.10 7.06 1.09
CA GLY A 81 2.60 5.70 1.33
C GLY A 81 1.88 4.94 2.45
N SER A 82 1.26 5.64 3.40
CA SER A 82 0.48 4.99 4.48
C SER A 82 -0.98 4.68 4.11
N ALA A 83 -1.45 5.11 2.94
CA ALA A 83 -2.82 4.91 2.46
C ALA A 83 -2.89 4.06 1.20
N LEU A 84 -2.02 4.32 0.22
CA LEU A 84 -2.10 3.72 -1.12
C LEU A 84 -1.85 2.20 -1.12
N GLY A 85 -0.95 1.71 -0.27
CA GLY A 85 -0.70 0.27 -0.13
C GLY A 85 -1.94 -0.48 0.37
N PRO A 86 -2.51 -0.10 1.53
CA PRO A 86 -3.78 -0.66 2.02
C PRO A 86 -4.93 -0.55 1.01
N ALA A 87 -5.10 0.61 0.36
CA ALA A 87 -6.14 0.81 -0.65
C ALA A 87 -5.98 -0.11 -1.86
N ALA A 88 -4.74 -0.32 -2.34
CA ALA A 88 -4.45 -1.24 -3.43
C ALA A 88 -4.72 -2.71 -3.04
N LEU A 89 -4.41 -3.09 -1.80
CA LEU A 89 -4.71 -4.43 -1.28
C LEU A 89 -6.22 -4.67 -1.18
N ASP A 90 -6.98 -3.70 -0.66
CA ASP A 90 -8.43 -3.82 -0.58
C ASP A 90 -9.06 -3.90 -1.98
N ALA A 91 -8.69 -3.00 -2.89
CA ALA A 91 -9.19 -3.02 -4.26
C ALA A 91 -8.82 -4.31 -5.03
N GLY A 92 -7.64 -4.87 -4.78
CA GLY A 92 -7.13 -6.05 -5.49
C GLY A 92 -7.55 -7.40 -4.91
N LEU A 93 -7.79 -7.47 -3.58
CA LEU A 93 -7.98 -8.75 -2.87
C LEU A 93 -9.31 -8.85 -2.12
N ASN A 94 -9.99 -7.73 -1.83
CA ASN A 94 -11.25 -7.79 -1.10
C ASN A 94 -12.33 -8.47 -1.97
N ARG A 95 -13.19 -9.24 -1.31
CA ARG A 95 -14.26 -9.99 -1.96
C ARG A 95 -15.59 -9.34 -1.66
N PRO A 96 -16.53 -9.32 -2.63
CA PRO A 96 -17.91 -8.96 -2.34
C PRO A 96 -18.45 -9.79 -1.17
N ASN A 97 -19.17 -9.14 -0.26
CA ASN A 97 -19.79 -9.78 0.91
C ASN A 97 -18.81 -10.44 1.90
N SER A 98 -17.57 -9.95 2.00
CA SER A 98 -16.61 -10.41 3.02
C SER A 98 -17.05 -10.10 4.46
N GLY A 99 -18.04 -9.22 4.64
CA GLY A 99 -18.46 -8.70 5.95
C GLY A 99 -17.40 -7.81 6.61
N LYS A 100 -16.33 -7.48 5.88
CA LYS A 100 -15.25 -6.59 6.31
C LYS A 100 -15.22 -5.37 5.39
N ARG A 101 -15.17 -4.18 5.98
CA ARG A 101 -15.09 -2.89 5.30
C ARG A 101 -13.78 -2.21 5.69
N LEU A 102 -12.96 -1.86 4.70
CA LEU A 102 -11.87 -0.90 4.88
C LEU A 102 -12.34 0.45 4.32
N THR A 103 -12.23 1.50 5.14
CA THR A 103 -12.35 2.89 4.69
C THR A 103 -11.01 3.58 4.93
N VAL A 104 -10.43 4.16 3.90
CA VAL A 104 -9.17 4.91 3.97
C VAL A 104 -9.49 6.40 3.89
N LEU A 105 -9.15 7.16 4.94
CA LEU A 105 -9.24 8.62 4.95
C LEU A 105 -7.85 9.21 4.69
N ASP A 106 -7.59 9.51 3.43
CA ASP A 106 -6.32 10.05 2.93
C ASP A 106 -6.41 11.49 2.42
N ASN A 107 -7.52 12.16 2.70
CA ASN A 107 -7.74 13.57 2.41
C ASN A 107 -8.40 14.26 3.62
N ILE A 108 -8.33 15.60 3.65
CA ILE A 108 -8.92 16.46 4.68
C ILE A 108 -10.29 17.02 4.26
N ASP A 109 -10.91 16.43 3.25
CA ASP A 109 -12.23 16.83 2.77
C ASP A 109 -13.29 16.53 3.85
N PRO A 110 -13.94 17.56 4.44
CA PRO A 110 -14.89 17.37 5.52
C PRO A 110 -16.15 16.62 5.07
N ASP A 111 -16.53 16.71 3.78
CA ASP A 111 -17.69 16.00 3.27
C ASP A 111 -17.40 14.51 3.19
N PHE A 112 -16.26 14.14 2.62
CA PHE A 112 -15.84 12.74 2.57
C PHE A 112 -15.64 12.12 3.95
N ILE A 113 -15.06 12.87 4.90
CA ILE A 113 -14.89 12.41 6.28
C ILE A 113 -16.26 12.17 6.92
N ARG A 114 -17.18 13.14 6.84
CA ARG A 114 -18.53 13.00 7.41
C ARG A 114 -19.26 11.81 6.83
N ASP A 115 -19.33 11.71 5.49
CA ASP A 115 -20.07 10.66 4.80
C ASP A 115 -19.48 9.26 5.14
N SER A 116 -18.16 9.18 5.32
CA SER A 116 -17.47 7.96 5.75
C SER A 116 -17.83 7.55 7.18
N LEU A 117 -17.91 8.52 8.10
CA LEU A 117 -18.25 8.29 9.50
C LEU A 117 -19.74 7.98 9.70
N ASP A 118 -20.62 8.59 8.90
CA ASP A 118 -22.07 8.32 8.93
C ASP A 118 -22.41 6.91 8.43
N ALA A 119 -21.52 6.29 7.66
CA ALA A 119 -21.71 4.95 7.10
C ALA A 119 -21.32 3.79 8.05
N ILE A 120 -20.71 4.08 9.21
CA ILE A 120 -20.19 3.08 10.16
C ILE A 120 -20.50 3.48 11.60
N SER A 121 -20.42 2.54 12.56
CA SER A 121 -20.61 2.83 13.99
C SER A 121 -19.26 2.81 14.73
N PRO A 122 -19.02 3.70 15.70
CA PRO A 122 -17.80 3.67 16.52
C PRO A 122 -17.60 2.33 17.25
N GLN A 123 -18.69 1.71 17.72
CA GLN A 123 -18.65 0.47 18.50
C GLN A 123 -18.22 -0.75 17.68
N GLU A 124 -18.37 -0.69 16.36
CA GLU A 124 -18.03 -1.76 15.43
C GLU A 124 -16.84 -1.39 14.53
N THR A 125 -16.05 -0.37 14.92
CA THR A 125 -14.93 0.14 14.12
C THR A 125 -13.62 0.11 14.90
N ILE A 126 -12.56 -0.40 14.26
CA ILE A 126 -11.18 -0.16 14.68
C ILE A 126 -10.56 0.96 13.85
N VAL A 127 -9.91 1.92 14.50
CA VAL A 127 -9.22 3.02 13.85
C VAL A 127 -7.72 2.73 13.82
N ASN A 128 -7.12 2.71 12.63
CA ASN A 128 -5.69 2.52 12.42
C ASN A 128 -5.05 3.82 11.90
N VAL A 129 -4.21 4.46 12.71
CA VAL A 129 -3.59 5.75 12.39
C VAL A 129 -2.13 5.54 12.02
N ILE A 130 -1.77 5.88 10.77
CA ILE A 130 -0.44 5.58 10.22
C ILE A 130 0.23 6.87 9.71
N ALA A 131 1.17 7.38 10.50
CA ALA A 131 2.03 8.51 10.16
C ALA A 131 3.48 8.23 10.56
N LYS A 132 4.38 8.03 9.59
CA LYS A 132 5.80 7.70 9.86
C LYS A 132 6.49 8.75 10.72
N SER A 133 6.23 10.04 10.47
CA SER A 133 6.78 11.14 11.26
C SER A 133 6.03 11.39 12.56
N GLY A 134 4.86 10.77 12.75
CA GLY A 134 3.91 11.06 13.83
C GLY A 134 3.20 12.41 13.74
N VAL A 135 3.56 13.27 12.77
CA VAL A 135 3.11 14.68 12.71
C VAL A 135 2.59 15.08 11.33
N THR A 136 2.29 14.12 10.46
CA THR A 136 1.67 14.40 9.15
C THR A 136 0.35 15.15 9.35
N ALA A 137 0.27 16.38 8.85
CA ALA A 137 -0.77 17.34 9.21
C ALA A 137 -2.17 16.83 8.86
N GLU A 138 -2.32 16.25 7.67
CA GLU A 138 -3.56 15.66 7.17
C GLU A 138 -4.02 14.52 8.08
N THR A 139 -3.12 13.58 8.40
CA THR A 139 -3.43 12.45 9.27
C THR A 139 -3.81 12.89 10.68
N MET A 140 -3.12 13.89 11.24
CA MET A 140 -3.40 14.40 12.59
C MET A 140 -4.70 15.21 12.65
N ALA A 141 -5.01 15.98 11.60
CA ALA A 141 -6.27 16.70 11.49
C ALA A 141 -7.45 15.73 11.46
N THR A 142 -7.39 14.71 10.60
CA THR A 142 -8.43 13.67 10.52
C THR A 142 -8.50 12.87 11.82
N PHE A 143 -7.37 12.53 12.43
CA PHE A 143 -7.35 11.85 13.74
C PHE A 143 -8.05 12.64 14.83
N ALA A 144 -7.87 13.97 14.89
CA ALA A 144 -8.55 14.81 15.88
C ALA A 144 -10.09 14.78 15.72
N VAL A 145 -10.59 14.70 14.49
CA VAL A 145 -12.02 14.56 14.20
C VAL A 145 -12.53 13.18 14.57
N VAL A 146 -11.86 12.13 14.08
CA VAL A 146 -12.25 10.73 14.32
C VAL A 146 -12.19 10.37 15.80
N ARG A 147 -11.18 10.86 16.54
CA ARG A 147 -11.08 10.65 17.98
C ARG A 147 -12.28 11.23 18.72
N LYS A 148 -12.82 12.38 18.30
CA LYS A 148 -14.03 12.95 18.89
C LYS A 148 -15.27 12.13 18.55
N TRP A 149 -15.34 11.59 17.34
CA TRP A 149 -16.43 10.70 16.91
C TRP A 149 -16.44 9.35 17.66
N MET A 150 -15.27 8.88 18.12
CA MET A 150 -15.14 7.63 18.87
C MET A 150 -15.59 7.70 20.35
N ILE A 151 -15.77 8.90 20.92
CA ILE A 151 -16.08 9.14 22.34
C ILE A 151 -17.55 9.56 22.47
#